data_AF-A0A7C3HHN5-F1
#
_entry.id   AF-A0A7C3HHN5-F1
#
_cell.length_a   1.000
_cell.length_b   1.000
_cell.length_c   1.000
_cell.angle_alpha   90.00
_cell.angle_beta   90.00
_cell.angle_gamma   90.00
#
_symmetry.space_group_name_H-M   'P 1'
#
loop_
_entity.id
_entity.type
_entity.pdbx_description
1 polymer ?
#
loop_
_entity_poly.entity_id
_entity_poly.type
_entity_poly.pdbx_seq_one_letter_code
_entity_poly.pdbx_strand_id
1 'polypeptide(L)' 'MAWNQLTLYASRAIAEQLSASLEDLGAVSVTLKEGGAEEILEPLPGETPLWRDTQVVGL' A
#
# COMPACT_ATOMS: atom_id res chain seq x y z
N MET A 1 0.84 0.43 25.78
CA MET A 1 0.01 -0.03 24.64
C MET A 1 0.96 -0.50 23.55
N ALA A 2 0.71 -1.67 22.97
CA ALA A 2 1.48 -2.19 21.85
C ALA A 2 0.69 -1.97 20.56
N TRP A 3 1.34 -1.39 19.55
CA TRP A 3 0.78 -1.24 18.21
C TRP A 3 1.22 -2.44 17.39
N ASN A 4 0.29 -3.06 16.67
CA ASN A 4 0.58 -4.21 15.83
C ASN A 4 0.61 -3.76 14.38
N GLN A 5 1.77 -3.91 13.73
CA GLN A 5 1.88 -3.63 12.31
C GLN A 5 1.47 -4.86 11.50
N LEU A 6 0.55 -4.67 10.56
CA LEU A 6 0.20 -5.67 9.54
C LEU A 6 0.87 -5.31 8.22
N THR A 7 1.39 -6.30 7.51
CA THR A 7 2.07 -6.12 6.24
C THR A 7 1.55 -7.17 5.26
N LEU A 8 0.89 -6.70 4.21
CA LEU A 8 0.20 -7.53 3.23
C LEU A 8 0.78 -7.26 1.84
N TYR A 9 1.00 -8.32 1.07
CA TYR A 9 1.44 -8.21 -0.33
C TYR A 9 0.24 -8.32 -1.25
N ALA A 10 0.10 -7.36 -2.16
CA ALA A 10 -1.08 -7.18 -2.97
C ALA A 10 -0.72 -6.75 -4.39
N SER A 11 -1.54 -7.15 -5.36
CA SER A 11 -1.45 -6.54 -6.69
C SER A 11 -1.98 -5.11 -6.67
N ARG A 12 -1.51 -4.28 -7.60
CA ARG A 12 -2.01 -2.91 -7.84
C ARG A 12 -3.53 -2.80 -7.86
N ALA A 13 -4.21 -3.81 -8.42
CA ALA A 13 -5.67 -3.81 -8.59
C ALA A 13 -6.45 -3.86 -7.27
N ILE A 14 -5.85 -4.37 -6.19
CA ILE A 14 -6.52 -4.55 -4.89
C ILE A 14 -5.86 -3.74 -3.75
N ALA A 15 -4.72 -3.09 -3.99
CA ALA A 15 -3.95 -2.40 -2.97
C ALA A 15 -4.74 -1.27 -2.27
N GLU A 16 -5.47 -0.45 -3.05
CA GLU A 16 -6.33 0.61 -2.54
C GLU A 16 -7.50 0.06 -1.71
N GLN A 17 -8.14 -1.01 -2.18
CA GLN A 17 -9.24 -1.66 -1.45
C GLN A 17 -8.75 -2.26 -0.12
N LEU A 18 -7.56 -2.82 -0.10
CA LEU A 18 -6.90 -3.29 1.12
C LEU A 18 -6.59 -2.14 2.07
N SER A 19 -6.16 -0.98 1.54
CA SER A 19 -5.93 0.22 2.36
C SER A 19 -7.19 0.65 3.09
N ALA A 20 -8.29 0.82 2.34
CA ALA A 20 -9.59 1.16 2.93
C ALA A 20 -10.05 0.13 3.97
N SER A 21 -9.83 -1.16 3.70
CA SER A 21 -10.19 -2.24 4.63
C SER A 21 -9.38 -2.17 5.93
N LEU A 22 -8.09 -1.83 5.88
CA LEU A 22 -7.26 -1.67 7.07
C LEU A 22 -7.69 -0.46 7.89
N GLU A 23 -8.02 0.66 7.24
CA GLU A 23 -8.58 1.85 7.90
C GLU A 23 -9.91 1.53 8.61
N ASP A 24 -10.83 0.82 7.93
CA ASP A 24 -12.11 0.38 8.49
C ASP A 24 -11.93 -0.57 9.70
N LEU A 25 -10.86 -1.37 9.71
CA LEU A 25 -10.50 -2.26 10.81
C LEU A 25 -9.81 -1.53 11.98
N GLY A 26 -9.58 -0.22 11.86
CA GLY A 26 -9.01 0.62 12.92
C GLY A 26 -7.51 0.85 12.82
N ALA A 27 -6.89 0.60 11.65
CA ALA A 27 -5.53 1.06 11.40
C ALA A 27 -5.49 2.59 11.48
N VAL A 28 -4.56 3.12 12.27
CA VAL A 28 -4.38 4.57 12.42
C VAL A 28 -3.59 5.19 11.27
N SER A 29 -2.86 4.37 10.53
CA SER A 29 -2.25 4.77 9.28
C SER A 29 -2.10 3.56 8.35
N VAL A 30 -2.16 3.83 7.05
CA VAL A 30 -1.82 2.87 6.01
C VAL A 30 -0.75 3.46 5.11
N THR A 31 0.27 2.66 4.78
CA THR A 31 1.35 3.03 3.88
C THR A 31 1.46 2.03 2.75
N LEU A 32 1.49 2.53 1.50
CA LEU A 32 1.74 1.73 0.31
C LEU A 32 3.23 1.81 -0.05
N LYS A 33 3.87 0.65 -0.21
CA LYS A 33 5.29 0.52 -0.52
C LYS A 33 5.50 -0.39 -1.71
N GLU A 34 6.69 -0.27 -2.28
CA GLU A 34 7.21 -1.20 -3.27
C GLU A 34 7.24 -2.62 -2.69
N GLY A 35 6.60 -3.57 -3.39
CA GLY A 35 6.42 -4.95 -2.92
C GLY A 35 7.19 -5.99 -3.74
N GLY A 36 8.02 -5.58 -4.71
CA GLY A 36 8.67 -6.45 -5.68
C GLY A 36 10.10 -6.00 -6.02
N ALA A 37 10.43 -5.99 -7.30
CA ALA A 37 11.62 -5.33 -7.83
C ALA A 37 11.24 -4.63 -9.13
N GLU A 38 10.28 -3.70 -9.04
CA GLU A 38 9.79 -2.96 -10.21
C GLU A 38 10.46 -1.58 -10.32
N GLU A 39 11.17 -1.35 -11.42
CA GLU A 39 11.61 -0.01 -11.79
C GLU A 39 10.44 0.79 -12.36
N ILE A 40 9.94 1.76 -11.61
CA ILE A 40 8.99 2.75 -12.10
C ILE A 40 9.79 3.95 -12.64
N LEU A 41 9.56 4.28 -13.91
CA LEU A 41 10.03 5.54 -14.50
C LEU A 41 9.27 6.72 -13.89
N GLU A 42 9.82 7.93 -14.00
CA GLU A 42 9.11 9.12 -13.53
C GLU A 42 7.71 9.23 -14.16
N PRO A 43 6.65 9.31 -13.33
CA PRO A 43 5.29 9.46 -13.83
C PRO A 43 5.08 10.87 -14.40
N LEU A 44 4.05 11.04 -15.23
CA LEU A 44 3.73 12.36 -15.75
C LEU A 44 3.32 13.31 -14.62
N PRO A 45 3.44 14.64 -14.79
CA PRO A 45 2.99 15.58 -13.78
C PRO A 45 1.54 15.34 -13.36
N GLY A 46 1.33 15.03 -12.08
CA GLY A 46 0.02 14.75 -11.48
C GLY A 46 -0.36 13.26 -11.40
N GLU A 47 0.45 12.36 -11.96
CA GLU A 47 0.24 10.91 -11.83
C GLU A 47 0.93 10.36 -10.57
N THR A 48 0.28 9.41 -9.91
CA THR A 48 0.84 8.72 -8.73
C THR A 48 0.56 7.21 -8.85
N PRO A 49 1.16 6.52 -9.83
CA PRO A 49 0.90 5.11 -10.04
C PRO A 49 1.46 4.30 -8.87
N LEU A 50 0.68 3.32 -8.41
CA LEU A 50 1.20 2.31 -7.48
C LEU A 50 2.11 1.31 -8.20
N TRP A 51 2.89 0.55 -7.45
CA TRP A 51 3.64 -0.60 -7.97
C TRP A 51 2.70 -1.73 -8.38
N ARG A 52 3.11 -2.55 -9.35
CA ARG A 52 2.37 -3.73 -9.79
C ARG A 52 2.20 -4.70 -8.62
N ASP A 53 3.29 -4.90 -7.90
CA ASP A 53 3.36 -5.63 -6.64
C ASP A 53 3.55 -4.59 -5.53
N THR A 54 2.50 -4.36 -4.75
CA THR A 54 2.45 -3.32 -3.70
C THR A 54 2.36 -3.99 -2.33
N GLN A 55 3.18 -3.51 -1.39
CA GLN A 55 3.07 -3.84 0.01
C GLN A 55 2.16 -2.82 0.71
N VAL A 56 1.09 -3.31 1.34
CA VAL A 56 0.15 -2.50 2.13
C VAL A 56 0.48 -2.71 3.61
N VAL A 57 0.86 -1.64 4.30
CA VAL A 57 1.27 -1.68 5.71
C VAL A 57 0.29 -0.88 6.55
N GLY A 58 -0.42 -1.54 7.48
CA GLY A 58 -1.31 -0.89 8.45
C GLY A 58 -0.70 -0.87 9.84
N LEU A 59 -0.81 0.26 10.55
CA LEU A 59 -0.40 0.44 11.96
C LEU A 59 -1.60 0.61 12.88
#